data_AF-A0A835QL98-F1
#
_entry.id   AF-A0A835QL98-F1
#
_cell.length_a   1.000
_cell.length_b   1.000
_cell.length_c   1.000
_cell.angle_alpha   90.00
_cell.angle_beta   90.00
_cell.angle_gamma   90.00
#
_symmetry.space_group_name_H-M   'P 1'
#
loop_
_entity.id
_entity.type
_entity.pdbx_description
1 polymer ?
#
loop_
_entity_poly.entity_id
_entity_poly.type
_entity_poly.pdbx_seq_one_letter_code
_entity_poly.pdbx_strand_id
1 'polypeptide(L)'
;MYLSIAAVGFSRIERKLRQILEEPRGIEHTESTTRFESKRAIVFPTTVIHFSLSTRASSAVAFPPVDPFRCRRSEVAAMARGSRHSRIFSSRKSSPYALALTVLLLLSVVLLMLLALGIFSLPIDSDDSPVATRRGNREIAEAIGMEKRGKQWTEVLSWEPRAFLYHNFLSKEECEHLIDLAKPHMMKSTVVDSTTGKSKDSRVRTSSGMFLSRGQDKTIKAIEKRIADYTFIPVEHGEGLQILHYEVGQKYEPHFDYFLDEYNTKNGGQRIATLLMYLSDVEEGGETVFPSAKFNSSSLPWYNQLSECAKKGLSVRPKMGDALLFWSMKPDATLDPSSLHGGCPVVKGNKWSSTKWMHVNEYKISKFS
;
A
#
# COMPACT_ATOMS: atom_id res chain seq x y z
N MET A 1 -20.45 -46.38 1.88
CA MET A 1 -18.97 -46.43 1.88
C MET A 1 -18.40 -45.01 1.84
N TYR A 2 -18.55 -44.26 2.94
CA TYR A 2 -17.94 -42.93 3.17
C TYR A 2 -18.00 -42.67 4.67
N LEU A 3 -17.03 -43.21 5.42
CA LEU A 3 -16.75 -42.90 6.82
C LEU A 3 -15.57 -43.78 7.26
N SER A 4 -14.34 -43.41 6.89
CA SER A 4 -13.09 -43.82 7.57
C SER A 4 -11.85 -43.24 6.87
N ILE A 5 -11.64 -41.92 6.90
CA ILE A 5 -10.29 -41.33 6.67
C ILE A 5 -9.98 -40.17 7.65
N ALA A 6 -10.97 -39.63 8.36
CA ALA A 6 -10.75 -38.47 9.26
C ALA A 6 -10.10 -38.78 10.63
N ALA A 7 -9.90 -40.06 10.99
CA ALA A 7 -9.49 -40.42 12.37
C ALA A 7 -7.97 -40.52 12.61
N VAL A 8 -7.12 -40.44 11.56
CA VAL A 8 -5.67 -40.66 11.71
C VAL A 8 -4.87 -39.34 11.82
N GLY A 9 -5.47 -38.20 11.48
CA GLY A 9 -4.78 -36.90 11.50
C GLY A 9 -4.71 -36.19 12.86
N PHE A 10 -5.66 -36.46 13.77
CA PHE A 10 -5.78 -35.71 15.03
C PHE A 10 -4.85 -36.18 16.15
N SER A 11 -4.37 -37.43 16.12
CA SER A 11 -3.50 -38.03 17.17
C SER A 11 -2.05 -37.47 17.19
N ARG A 12 -1.62 -36.80 16.12
CA ARG A 12 -0.22 -36.33 15.98
C ARG A 12 0.00 -34.90 16.48
N ILE A 13 -1.06 -34.12 16.62
CA ILE A 13 -1.01 -32.71 17.05
C ILE A 13 -1.06 -32.61 18.58
N GLU A 14 -1.89 -33.42 19.25
CA GLU A 14 -1.98 -33.40 20.73
C GLU A 14 -0.70 -33.86 21.43
N ARG A 15 0.07 -34.77 20.83
CA ARG A 15 1.37 -35.21 21.39
C ARG A 15 2.45 -34.12 21.32
N LYS A 16 2.37 -33.20 20.37
CA LYS A 16 3.33 -32.10 20.23
C LYS A 16 3.02 -30.91 21.16
N LEU A 17 1.74 -30.73 21.52
CA LEU A 17 1.31 -29.66 22.44
C LEU A 17 1.59 -29.97 23.91
N ARG A 18 1.66 -31.24 24.32
CA ARG A 18 2.06 -31.61 25.70
C ARG A 18 3.56 -31.47 25.97
N GLN A 19 4.40 -31.41 24.94
CA GLN A 19 5.86 -31.32 25.10
C GLN A 19 6.39 -29.88 25.20
N ILE A 20 5.52 -28.87 25.03
CA ILE A 20 5.87 -27.44 25.10
C ILE A 20 5.48 -26.81 26.45
N LEU A 21 4.69 -27.51 27.27
CA LEU A 21 4.12 -26.96 28.52
C LEU A 21 4.79 -27.44 29.81
N GLU A 22 5.85 -28.25 29.74
CA GLU A 22 6.61 -28.66 30.94
C GLU A 22 8.12 -28.61 30.68
N GLU A 23 8.76 -27.50 31.03
CA GLU A 23 10.15 -27.52 31.50
C GLU A 23 10.37 -26.45 32.61
N PRO A 24 11.12 -26.79 33.68
CA PRO A 24 11.13 -26.02 34.92
C PRO A 24 12.13 -24.86 34.92
N ARG A 25 11.74 -23.76 35.58
CA ARG A 25 12.61 -22.61 35.88
C ARG A 25 13.58 -22.96 37.01
N GLY A 26 14.86 -23.09 36.68
CA GLY A 26 15.97 -23.12 37.63
C GLY A 26 16.38 -21.71 38.04
N ILE A 27 16.44 -21.46 39.35
CA ILE A 27 16.93 -20.24 40.00
C ILE A 27 18.37 -20.52 40.43
N GLU A 28 19.33 -19.71 39.99
CA GLU A 28 20.65 -19.62 40.62
C GLU A 28 20.94 -18.19 41.05
N HIS A 29 21.21 -18.05 42.35
CA HIS A 29 21.73 -16.88 43.02
C HIS A 29 23.22 -16.71 42.69
N THR A 30 23.64 -15.51 42.29
CA THR A 30 24.99 -15.03 42.60
C THR A 30 24.93 -13.56 43.01
N GLU A 31 25.37 -13.31 44.25
CA GLU A 31 25.65 -11.99 44.81
C GLU A 31 26.91 -11.41 44.17
N SER A 32 26.90 -10.12 43.82
CA SER A 32 28.12 -9.31 43.86
C SER A 32 27.79 -7.86 44.18
N THR A 33 28.23 -7.46 45.36
CA THR A 33 28.09 -6.18 46.02
C THR A 33 29.09 -5.17 45.45
N THR A 34 28.63 -4.00 44.99
CA THR A 34 29.45 -2.77 45.01
C THR A 34 28.59 -1.49 45.09
N ARG A 35 28.55 -0.98 46.33
CA ARG A 35 28.42 0.40 46.83
C ARG A 35 28.55 1.53 45.79
N PHE A 36 27.59 2.46 45.74
CA PHE A 36 27.84 3.92 45.78
C PHE A 36 26.57 4.73 46.15
N GLU A 37 26.81 5.91 46.71
CA GLU A 37 25.98 6.66 47.66
C GLU A 37 24.88 7.58 47.09
N SER A 38 23.86 7.79 47.93
CA SER A 38 23.09 9.02 48.22
C SER A 38 22.49 9.87 47.07
N LYS A 39 21.16 10.05 47.08
CA LYS A 39 20.49 11.25 47.64
C LYS A 39 18.98 11.27 47.38
N ARG A 40 18.26 11.49 48.50
CA ARG A 40 17.04 12.28 48.72
C ARG A 40 15.75 12.00 47.91
N ALA A 41 14.74 11.66 48.70
CA ALA A 41 13.32 11.64 48.42
C ALA A 41 12.77 12.96 47.87
N ILE A 42 11.81 12.86 46.96
CA ILE A 42 10.81 13.90 46.67
C ILE A 42 9.44 13.23 46.58
N VAL A 43 8.49 13.93 47.20
CA VAL A 43 7.13 13.56 47.60
C VAL A 43 6.16 13.54 46.41
N PHE A 44 5.22 12.59 46.44
CA PHE A 44 4.07 12.47 45.53
C PHE A 44 3.05 13.60 45.73
N PRO A 45 2.35 14.01 44.66
CA PRO A 45 0.94 14.34 44.79
C PRO A 45 0.07 13.49 43.85
N THR A 46 -0.79 12.69 44.49
CA THR A 46 -2.03 12.15 43.96
C THR A 46 -2.89 13.26 43.36
N THR A 47 -3.24 13.14 42.07
CA THR A 47 -4.32 13.93 41.45
C THR A 47 -5.49 13.01 41.14
N VAL A 48 -6.61 13.32 41.77
CA VAL A 48 -7.93 12.68 41.64
C VAL A 48 -8.52 13.05 40.27
N ILE A 49 -8.88 12.07 39.46
CA ILE A 49 -9.64 12.26 38.21
C ILE A 49 -11.13 12.22 38.55
N HIS A 50 -11.82 13.35 38.39
CA HIS A 50 -13.28 13.43 38.39
C HIS A 50 -13.82 12.84 37.08
N PHE A 51 -14.59 11.75 37.17
CA PHE A 51 -15.45 11.27 36.09
C PHE A 51 -16.70 12.16 36.01
N SER A 52 -16.89 12.84 34.88
CA SER A 52 -18.18 13.47 34.54
C SER A 52 -18.86 12.61 33.49
N LEU A 53 -19.88 11.85 33.91
CA LEU A 53 -20.78 11.13 33.01
C LEU A 53 -21.77 12.14 32.40
N SER A 54 -21.66 12.37 31.09
CA SER A 54 -22.72 13.02 30.31
C SER A 54 -23.67 11.93 29.79
N THR A 55 -24.86 11.84 30.39
CA THR A 55 -25.97 11.02 29.90
C THR A 55 -26.74 11.81 28.84
N ARG A 56 -26.67 11.35 27.59
CA ARG A 56 -27.50 11.88 26.50
C ARG A 56 -28.75 11.01 26.37
N ALA A 57 -29.90 11.58 26.71
CA ALA A 57 -31.21 10.97 26.59
C ALA A 57 -31.56 10.71 25.11
N SER A 58 -32.01 9.49 24.81
CA SER A 58 -32.65 9.14 23.53
C SER A 58 -34.16 9.17 23.69
N SER A 59 -34.83 9.93 22.81
CA SER A 59 -36.27 10.07 22.74
C SER A 59 -36.93 8.77 22.27
N ALA A 60 -37.86 8.24 23.06
CA ALA A 60 -38.74 7.13 22.70
C ALA A 60 -39.98 7.66 21.98
N VAL A 61 -40.30 7.08 20.82
CA VAL A 61 -41.54 7.31 20.06
C VAL A 61 -42.61 6.33 20.55
N ALA A 62 -43.75 6.86 20.97
CA ALA A 62 -44.88 6.11 21.51
C ALA A 62 -45.79 5.56 20.39
N PHE A 63 -46.25 4.33 20.54
CA PHE A 63 -47.35 3.71 19.79
C PHE A 63 -48.69 3.94 20.53
N PRO A 64 -49.83 4.11 19.83
CA PRO A 64 -51.13 4.22 20.48
C PRO A 64 -51.73 2.85 20.88
N PRO A 65 -52.62 2.81 21.90
CA PRO A 65 -53.15 1.57 22.46
C PRO A 65 -54.37 1.02 21.71
N VAL A 66 -54.59 -0.29 21.89
CA VAL A 66 -55.70 -1.09 21.38
C VAL A 66 -56.80 -1.16 22.45
N ASP A 67 -58.05 -0.86 22.08
CA ASP A 67 -59.25 -0.98 22.92
C ASP A 67 -59.92 -2.35 22.72
N PRO A 68 -60.38 -3.06 23.79
CA PRO A 68 -61.16 -4.28 23.65
C PRO A 68 -62.61 -4.17 24.16
N PHE A 69 -63.48 -4.99 23.56
CA PHE A 69 -64.85 -5.38 23.95
C PHE A 69 -66.04 -4.46 23.60
N ARG A 70 -66.93 -4.91 22.68
CA ARG A 70 -68.32 -5.31 23.03
C ARG A 70 -69.11 -6.06 21.93
N CYS A 71 -69.45 -7.31 22.25
CA CYS A 71 -70.71 -8.07 22.09
C CYS A 71 -71.65 -7.92 20.84
N ARG A 72 -71.70 -8.99 20.04
CA ARG A 72 -72.81 -9.95 19.81
C ARG A 72 -74.23 -9.45 19.43
N ARG A 73 -74.67 -9.85 18.23
CA ARG A 73 -76.00 -10.37 17.75
C ARG A 73 -76.03 -10.18 16.22
N SER A 74 -76.70 -10.94 15.35
CA SER A 74 -77.39 -12.23 15.36
C SER A 74 -77.80 -12.46 13.89
N GLU A 75 -77.78 -13.73 13.46
CA GLU A 75 -78.35 -14.32 12.24
C GLU A 75 -79.46 -13.53 11.52
N VAL A 76 -79.38 -13.48 10.17
CA VAL A 76 -80.51 -13.94 9.33
C VAL A 76 -79.96 -14.57 8.05
N ALA A 77 -80.40 -15.80 7.79
CA ALA A 77 -80.13 -16.57 6.60
C ALA A 77 -80.98 -16.11 5.41
N ALA A 78 -80.42 -16.19 4.20
CA ALA A 78 -81.20 -16.36 2.98
C ALA A 78 -80.48 -17.36 2.06
N MET A 79 -81.07 -18.54 1.92
CA MET A 79 -80.71 -19.55 0.93
C MET A 79 -81.07 -19.08 -0.48
N ALA A 80 -80.17 -19.27 -1.44
CA ALA A 80 -80.55 -19.59 -2.82
C ALA A 80 -79.57 -20.61 -3.40
N ARG A 81 -80.11 -21.74 -3.83
CA ARG A 81 -79.40 -22.91 -4.32
C ARG A 81 -79.11 -22.78 -5.82
N GLY A 82 -77.92 -23.24 -6.20
CA GLY A 82 -77.72 -24.11 -7.35
C GLY A 82 -77.56 -23.46 -8.74
N SER A 83 -76.36 -23.58 -9.30
CA SER A 83 -76.17 -24.24 -10.60
C SER A 83 -74.68 -24.49 -10.84
N ARG A 84 -74.33 -25.75 -11.11
CA ARG A 84 -73.01 -26.13 -11.62
C ARG A 84 -72.95 -25.74 -13.10
N HIS A 85 -72.03 -24.87 -13.43
CA HIS A 85 -71.55 -24.71 -14.81
C HIS A 85 -70.06 -25.00 -14.85
N SER A 86 -69.74 -26.18 -15.37
CA SER A 86 -68.44 -26.50 -15.96
C SER A 86 -68.27 -25.64 -17.21
N ARG A 87 -67.26 -24.76 -17.22
CA ARG A 87 -66.57 -24.37 -18.46
C ARG A 87 -65.27 -23.58 -18.21
N ILE A 88 -64.24 -24.09 -18.89
CA ILE A 88 -63.09 -23.39 -19.49
C ILE A 88 -61.88 -23.18 -18.57
N PHE A 89 -60.83 -23.96 -18.86
CA PHE A 89 -59.45 -23.65 -18.51
C PHE A 89 -59.13 -22.21 -18.93
N SER A 90 -59.06 -21.31 -17.97
CA SER A 90 -58.41 -20.02 -18.16
C SER A 90 -56.93 -20.29 -18.40
N SER A 91 -56.44 -20.03 -19.62
CA SER A 91 -55.00 -19.97 -19.85
C SER A 91 -54.47 -18.87 -18.95
N ARG A 92 -53.71 -19.23 -17.91
CA ARG A 92 -52.90 -18.27 -17.15
C ARG A 92 -52.05 -17.52 -18.17
N LYS A 93 -52.40 -16.26 -18.43
CA LYS A 93 -51.55 -15.35 -19.21
C LYS A 93 -50.25 -15.26 -18.42
N SER A 94 -49.20 -15.93 -18.90
CA SER A 94 -47.88 -15.87 -18.30
C SER A 94 -47.43 -14.41 -18.33
N SER A 95 -47.06 -13.89 -17.17
CA SER A 95 -46.47 -12.56 -17.05
C SER A 95 -45.29 -12.45 -18.04
N PRO A 96 -45.15 -11.34 -18.79
CA PRO A 96 -44.05 -11.18 -19.75
C PRO A 96 -42.68 -11.36 -19.07
N TYR A 97 -42.58 -11.03 -17.79
CA TYR A 97 -41.38 -11.23 -16.97
C TYR A 97 -41.08 -12.72 -16.70
N ALA A 98 -42.09 -13.57 -16.56
CA ALA A 98 -41.90 -15.02 -16.38
C ALA A 98 -41.41 -15.68 -17.67
N LEU A 99 -41.89 -15.22 -18.83
CA LEU A 99 -41.40 -15.68 -20.13
C LEU A 99 -39.95 -15.20 -20.38
N ALA A 100 -39.64 -13.96 -20.03
CA ALA A 100 -38.27 -13.44 -20.12
C ALA A 100 -37.29 -14.20 -19.21
N LEU A 101 -37.69 -14.48 -17.96
CA LEU A 101 -36.86 -15.21 -17.01
C LEU A 101 -36.59 -16.66 -17.46
N THR A 102 -37.60 -17.33 -18.01
CA THR A 102 -37.45 -18.69 -18.55
C THR A 102 -36.54 -18.72 -19.78
N VAL A 103 -36.66 -17.74 -20.68
CA VAL A 103 -35.74 -17.58 -21.81
C VAL A 103 -34.30 -17.33 -21.34
N LEU A 104 -34.09 -16.45 -20.36
CA LEU A 104 -32.75 -16.19 -19.80
C LEU A 104 -32.13 -17.43 -19.14
N LEU A 105 -32.92 -18.22 -18.42
CA LEU A 105 -32.48 -19.48 -17.83
C LEU A 105 -32.14 -20.53 -18.90
N LEU A 106 -32.92 -20.62 -19.97
CA LEU A 106 -32.61 -21.53 -21.08
C LEU A 106 -31.32 -21.11 -21.80
N LEU A 107 -31.12 -19.81 -22.03
CA LEU A 107 -29.90 -19.28 -22.64
C LEU A 107 -28.67 -19.53 -21.77
N SER A 108 -28.77 -19.40 -20.44
CA SER A 108 -27.65 -19.68 -19.54
C SER A 108 -27.27 -21.17 -19.51
N VAL A 109 -28.26 -22.07 -19.55
CA VAL A 109 -28.02 -23.52 -19.65
C VAL A 109 -27.37 -23.89 -20.98
N VAL A 110 -27.83 -23.31 -22.10
CA VAL A 110 -27.22 -23.54 -23.42
C VAL A 110 -25.77 -23.03 -23.45
N LEU A 111 -25.50 -21.86 -22.88
CA LEU A 111 -24.14 -21.32 -22.78
C LEU A 111 -23.22 -22.25 -21.98
N LEU A 112 -23.68 -22.77 -20.84
CA LEU A 112 -22.91 -23.72 -20.02
C LEU A 112 -22.64 -25.04 -20.76
N MET A 113 -23.60 -25.53 -21.54
CA MET A 113 -23.40 -26.72 -22.39
C MET A 113 -22.40 -26.47 -23.51
N LEU A 114 -22.42 -25.29 -24.15
CA LEU A 114 -21.45 -24.93 -25.18
C LEU A 114 -20.03 -24.78 -24.62
N LEU A 115 -19.90 -24.28 -23.39
CA LEU A 115 -18.63 -24.24 -22.65
C LEU A 115 -18.15 -25.65 -22.28
N ALA A 116 -19.05 -26.52 -21.80
CA ALA A 116 -18.71 -27.90 -21.44
C ALA A 116 -18.31 -28.77 -22.65
N LEU A 117 -18.87 -28.47 -23.82
CA LEU A 117 -18.54 -29.14 -25.09
C LEU A 117 -17.34 -28.51 -25.80
N GLY A 118 -16.74 -27.44 -25.25
CA GLY A 118 -15.57 -26.76 -25.84
C GLY A 118 -15.84 -26.03 -27.15
N ILE A 119 -17.11 -25.78 -27.49
CA ILE A 119 -17.54 -25.10 -28.72
C ILE A 119 -17.38 -23.58 -28.59
N PHE A 120 -17.42 -23.07 -27.36
CA PHE A 120 -17.15 -21.67 -27.02
C PHE A 120 -16.08 -21.60 -25.93
N SER A 121 -15.15 -20.67 -26.06
CA SER A 121 -14.19 -20.32 -25.00
C SER A 121 -14.47 -18.87 -24.59
N LEU A 122 -14.67 -18.61 -23.30
CA LEU A 122 -14.63 -17.23 -22.79
C LEU A 122 -13.18 -16.74 -22.88
N PRO A 123 -12.94 -15.46 -23.24
CA PRO A 123 -11.61 -14.88 -23.17
C PRO A 123 -11.29 -14.65 -21.68
N ILE A 124 -10.92 -15.71 -20.99
CA ILE A 124 -10.12 -15.61 -19.78
C ILE A 124 -8.70 -15.44 -20.30
N ASP A 125 -8.13 -14.26 -20.06
CA ASP A 125 -6.74 -13.94 -20.36
C ASP A 125 -5.84 -14.76 -19.41
N SER A 126 -5.79 -16.08 -19.64
CA SER A 126 -4.74 -16.96 -19.17
C SER A 126 -3.72 -17.03 -20.30
N ASP A 127 -2.59 -16.37 -20.06
CA ASP A 127 -1.44 -16.19 -20.93
C ASP A 127 -0.80 -17.51 -21.40
N ASP A 128 -1.49 -18.21 -22.31
CA ASP A 128 -0.99 -19.33 -23.10
C ASP A 128 -0.96 -18.94 -24.58
N SER A 129 -0.06 -18.01 -24.90
CA SER A 129 0.45 -17.87 -26.27
C SER A 129 1.36 -19.06 -26.62
N PRO A 130 1.33 -19.55 -27.87
CA PRO A 130 2.10 -20.73 -28.28
C PRO A 130 3.61 -20.52 -28.06
N VAL A 131 4.25 -21.55 -27.50
CA VAL A 131 5.66 -21.60 -27.06
C VAL A 131 6.66 -21.11 -28.13
N ALA A 132 6.32 -21.19 -29.41
CA ALA A 132 7.16 -20.72 -30.51
C ALA A 132 7.35 -19.19 -30.52
N THR A 133 6.31 -18.41 -30.22
CA THR A 133 6.36 -16.94 -30.24
C THR A 133 7.11 -16.37 -29.04
N ARG A 134 7.02 -17.03 -27.88
CA ARG A 134 7.83 -16.69 -26.70
C ARG A 134 9.31 -16.96 -26.92
N ARG A 135 9.67 -18.01 -27.66
CA ARG A 135 11.07 -18.33 -27.98
C ARG A 135 11.67 -17.30 -28.94
N GLY A 136 10.94 -16.91 -29.98
CA GLY A 136 11.38 -15.88 -30.93
C GLY A 136 11.55 -14.51 -30.27
N ASN A 137 10.60 -14.09 -29.42
CA ASN A 137 10.72 -12.81 -28.70
C ASN A 137 11.81 -12.84 -27.62
N ARG A 138 12.08 -14.01 -27.02
CA ARG A 138 13.14 -14.20 -26.02
C ARG A 138 14.53 -14.22 -26.67
N GLU A 139 14.67 -14.82 -27.85
CA GLU A 139 15.93 -14.81 -28.62
C GLU A 139 16.23 -13.40 -29.15
N ILE A 140 15.23 -12.64 -29.58
CA ILE A 140 15.41 -11.24 -29.98
C ILE A 140 15.76 -10.36 -28.76
N ALA A 141 15.11 -10.55 -27.61
CA ALA A 141 15.44 -9.82 -26.39
C ALA A 141 16.83 -10.20 -25.82
N GLU A 142 17.24 -11.47 -25.93
CA GLU A 142 18.59 -11.93 -25.56
C GLU A 142 19.67 -11.40 -26.52
N ALA A 143 19.33 -11.15 -27.79
CA ALA A 143 20.26 -10.57 -28.77
C ALA A 143 20.51 -9.06 -28.60
N ILE A 144 19.68 -8.33 -27.84
CA ILE A 144 19.79 -6.86 -27.67
C ILE A 144 20.61 -6.46 -26.42
N GLY A 145 21.20 -7.41 -25.69
CA GLY A 145 22.20 -7.10 -24.65
C GLY A 145 21.68 -6.28 -23.48
N MET A 146 20.37 -6.29 -23.20
CA MET A 146 19.83 -5.75 -21.94
C MET A 146 19.86 -6.86 -20.91
N GLU A 147 20.77 -6.78 -19.94
CA GLU A 147 20.84 -7.73 -18.83
C GLU A 147 19.45 -7.82 -18.16
N LYS A 148 18.92 -9.04 -18.02
CA LYS A 148 17.55 -9.23 -17.54
C LYS A 148 17.46 -8.79 -16.09
N ARG A 149 16.57 -7.82 -15.81
CA ARG A 149 16.14 -7.48 -14.43
C ARG A 149 15.92 -8.76 -13.63
N GLY A 150 16.45 -8.79 -12.41
CA GLY A 150 16.19 -9.89 -11.47
C GLY A 150 14.69 -10.08 -11.23
N LYS A 151 14.29 -11.23 -10.68
CA LYS A 151 12.88 -11.50 -10.36
C LYS A 151 12.34 -10.39 -9.46
N GLN A 152 11.33 -9.67 -9.94
CA GLN A 152 10.68 -8.60 -9.20
C GLN A 152 9.77 -9.17 -8.12
N TRP A 153 9.78 -8.56 -6.94
CA TRP A 153 8.87 -8.87 -5.85
C TRP A 153 8.69 -7.64 -4.95
N THR A 154 7.63 -7.64 -4.14
CA THR A 154 7.23 -6.49 -3.31
C THR A 154 7.27 -6.87 -1.84
N GLU A 155 7.87 -6.00 -1.02
CA GLU A 155 7.81 -6.05 0.43
C GLU A 155 6.87 -4.94 0.93
N VAL A 156 5.93 -5.30 1.80
CA VAL A 156 5.07 -4.32 2.50
C VAL A 156 5.79 -3.87 3.75
N LEU A 157 6.23 -2.61 3.80
CA LEU A 157 7.02 -2.09 4.93
C LEU A 157 6.13 -1.51 6.02
N SER A 158 5.10 -0.75 5.64
CA SER A 158 4.19 -0.11 6.59
C SER A 158 2.86 0.28 5.94
N TRP A 159 1.85 0.44 6.78
CA TRP A 159 0.56 1.03 6.43
C TRP A 159 0.40 2.47 6.98
N GLU A 160 1.29 2.91 7.88
CA GLU A 160 1.32 4.25 8.49
C GLU A 160 2.80 4.70 8.63
N PRO A 161 3.38 5.36 7.60
CA PRO A 161 2.75 5.70 6.31
C PRO A 161 2.63 4.45 5.43
N ARG A 162 1.77 4.50 4.41
CA ARG A 162 1.76 3.45 3.37
C ARG A 162 3.10 3.46 2.66
N ALA A 163 3.88 2.41 2.83
CA ALA A 163 5.23 2.28 2.29
C ALA A 163 5.48 0.84 1.78
N PHE A 164 6.00 0.74 0.56
CA PHE A 164 6.25 -0.52 -0.13
C PHE A 164 7.64 -0.47 -0.78
N LEU A 165 8.39 -1.56 -0.68
CA LEU A 165 9.68 -1.72 -1.34
C LEU A 165 9.53 -2.67 -2.53
N TYR A 166 9.86 -2.18 -3.71
CA TYR A 166 9.90 -2.97 -4.94
C TYR A 166 11.34 -3.39 -5.22
N HIS A 167 11.60 -4.69 -5.11
CA HIS A 167 12.93 -5.22 -5.36
C HIS A 167 13.17 -5.46 -6.84
N ASN A 168 14.39 -5.15 -7.30
CA ASN A 168 14.78 -5.26 -8.73
C ASN A 168 13.86 -4.44 -9.66
N PHE A 169 13.43 -3.26 -9.19
CA PHE A 169 12.55 -2.35 -9.95
C PHE A 169 13.27 -1.79 -11.19
N LEU A 170 14.52 -1.37 -11.05
CA LEU A 170 15.41 -0.98 -12.15
C LEU A 170 16.42 -2.08 -12.45
N SER A 171 16.84 -2.18 -13.71
CA SER A 171 18.06 -2.93 -14.05
C SER A 171 19.31 -2.13 -13.69
N LYS A 172 20.46 -2.81 -13.67
CA LYS A 172 21.75 -2.16 -13.41
C LYS A 172 22.07 -1.10 -14.46
N GLU A 173 21.78 -1.39 -15.73
CA GLU A 173 21.97 -0.50 -16.87
C GLU A 173 21.06 0.73 -16.77
N GLU A 174 19.82 0.55 -16.33
CA GLU A 174 18.90 1.66 -16.09
C GLU A 174 19.44 2.60 -14.99
N CYS A 175 19.99 2.05 -13.91
CA CYS A 175 20.62 2.84 -12.85
C CYS A 175 21.86 3.59 -13.34
N GLU A 176 22.78 2.90 -14.02
CA GLU A 176 24.00 3.50 -14.58
C GLU A 176 23.69 4.59 -15.60
N HIS A 177 22.70 4.36 -16.48
CA HIS A 177 22.23 5.33 -17.46
C HIS A 177 21.72 6.63 -16.82
N LEU A 178 20.90 6.53 -15.77
CA LEU A 178 20.41 7.70 -15.04
C LEU A 178 21.54 8.47 -14.36
N ILE A 179 22.50 7.76 -13.77
CA ILE A 179 23.68 8.37 -13.14
C ILE A 179 24.52 9.10 -14.20
N ASP A 180 24.78 8.50 -15.34
CA ASP A 180 25.66 9.06 -16.38
C ASP A 180 25.07 10.31 -17.05
N LEU A 181 23.75 10.35 -17.25
CA LEU A 181 23.07 11.58 -17.70
C LEU A 181 23.18 12.72 -16.68
N ALA A 182 23.15 12.40 -15.39
CA ALA A 182 23.12 13.37 -14.31
C ALA A 182 24.51 13.93 -13.95
N LYS A 183 25.54 13.07 -13.89
CA LYS A 183 26.93 13.40 -13.49
C LYS A 183 27.44 14.76 -14.00
N PRO A 184 27.38 15.09 -15.30
CA PRO A 184 27.94 16.37 -15.79
C PRO A 184 27.14 17.62 -15.38
N HIS A 185 25.93 17.46 -14.85
CA HIS A 185 24.98 18.54 -14.56
C HIS A 185 24.66 18.68 -13.06
N MET A 186 25.36 17.94 -12.18
CA MET A 186 25.08 17.94 -10.74
C MET A 186 25.43 19.29 -10.11
N MET A 187 24.46 19.89 -9.41
CA MET A 187 24.65 21.13 -8.66
C MET A 187 24.30 20.91 -7.18
N LYS A 188 24.80 21.77 -6.28
CA LYS A 188 24.45 21.69 -4.87
C LYS A 188 22.93 21.81 -4.71
N SER A 189 22.32 20.89 -3.96
CA SER A 189 20.87 20.85 -3.78
C SER A 189 20.39 22.03 -2.95
N THR A 190 19.20 22.54 -3.29
CA THR A 190 18.46 23.49 -2.47
C THR A 190 17.16 22.86 -1.97
N VAL A 191 16.55 23.45 -0.94
CA VAL A 191 15.26 23.01 -0.38
C VAL A 191 14.23 24.13 -0.52
N VAL A 192 12.96 23.79 -0.68
CA VAL A 192 11.86 24.76 -0.65
C VAL A 192 11.51 25.06 0.80
N ASP A 193 11.52 26.33 1.18
CA ASP A 193 11.06 26.80 2.49
C ASP A 193 9.53 26.69 2.56
N SER A 194 9.04 25.94 3.56
CA SER A 194 7.61 25.60 3.70
C SER A 194 6.71 26.80 4.01
N THR A 195 7.25 27.89 4.53
CA THR A 195 6.48 29.10 4.88
C THR A 195 6.46 30.10 3.72
N THR A 196 7.57 30.24 3.02
CA THR A 196 7.75 31.27 1.99
C THR A 196 7.68 30.75 0.55
N GLY A 197 7.73 29.44 0.35
CA GLY A 197 7.79 28.79 -0.96
C GLY A 197 9.10 29.03 -1.73
N LYS A 198 10.10 29.68 -1.11
CA LYS A 198 11.37 30.07 -1.76
C LYS A 198 12.47 29.06 -1.47
N SER A 199 13.45 28.99 -2.36
CA SER A 199 14.66 28.17 -2.18
C SER A 199 15.49 28.65 -0.97
N LYS A 200 15.81 27.75 -0.04
CA LYS A 200 16.57 27.99 1.21
C LYS A 200 17.88 27.20 1.22
N ASP A 201 18.82 27.69 2.01
CA ASP A 201 20.18 27.16 2.18
C ASP A 201 20.21 25.67 2.65
N SER A 202 21.22 24.99 2.12
CA SER A 202 21.50 23.55 2.05
C SER A 202 21.81 22.82 3.37
N ARG A 203 21.76 23.46 4.55
CA ARG A 203 22.11 22.75 5.80
C ARG A 203 21.17 21.57 6.12
N VAL A 204 19.94 21.65 5.59
CA VAL A 204 18.90 20.62 5.72
C VAL A 204 19.12 19.49 4.71
N ARG A 205 19.57 19.81 3.50
CA ARG A 205 19.86 18.85 2.41
C ARG A 205 21.22 19.18 1.81
N THR A 206 22.21 18.35 2.11
CA THR A 206 23.60 18.62 1.75
C THR A 206 24.06 17.88 0.50
N SER A 207 23.15 17.22 -0.24
CA SER A 207 23.42 16.53 -1.49
C SER A 207 23.73 17.46 -2.66
N SER A 208 24.21 16.87 -3.75
CA SER A 208 24.07 17.44 -5.09
C SER A 208 22.87 16.83 -5.83
N GLY A 209 22.30 17.54 -6.79
CA GLY A 209 21.13 17.08 -7.52
C GLY A 209 20.91 17.79 -8.86
N MET A 210 20.11 17.16 -9.72
CA MET A 210 19.64 17.70 -10.99
C MET A 210 18.32 17.04 -11.39
N PHE A 211 17.59 17.61 -12.35
CA PHE A 211 16.36 17.03 -12.88
C PHE A 211 16.53 16.57 -14.33
N LEU A 212 16.21 15.31 -14.60
CA LEU A 212 16.00 14.80 -15.94
C LEU A 212 14.56 15.08 -16.36
N SER A 213 14.37 15.52 -17.60
CA SER A 213 13.04 15.87 -18.11
C SER A 213 12.18 14.62 -18.29
N ARG A 214 10.87 14.74 -18.00
CA ARG A 214 9.92 13.65 -18.22
C ARG A 214 9.93 13.26 -19.70
N GLY A 215 10.08 11.96 -19.95
CA GLY A 215 10.19 11.38 -21.28
C GLY A 215 11.42 11.84 -22.08
N GLN A 216 12.49 12.29 -21.44
CA GLN A 216 13.71 12.80 -22.11
C GLN A 216 14.32 11.81 -23.11
N ASP A 217 14.35 10.51 -22.79
CA ASP A 217 14.79 9.46 -23.72
C ASP A 217 13.96 8.17 -23.58
N LYS A 218 14.31 7.15 -24.38
CA LYS A 218 13.61 5.85 -24.38
C LYS A 218 13.68 5.11 -23.04
N THR A 219 14.79 5.22 -22.33
CA THR A 219 15.03 4.55 -21.04
C THR A 219 14.19 5.23 -19.96
N ILE A 220 14.22 6.56 -19.90
CA ILE A 220 13.41 7.36 -18.98
C ILE A 220 11.92 7.12 -19.24
N LYS A 221 11.45 7.12 -20.50
CA LYS A 221 10.06 6.78 -20.84
C LYS A 221 9.66 5.40 -20.34
N ALA A 222 10.53 4.40 -20.50
CA ALA A 222 10.26 3.03 -20.06
C ALA A 222 10.22 2.92 -18.52
N ILE A 223 11.07 3.67 -17.82
CA ILE A 223 11.05 3.76 -16.35
C ILE A 223 9.75 4.45 -15.91
N GLU A 224 9.42 5.63 -16.44
CA GLU A 224 8.23 6.37 -16.04
C GLU A 224 6.93 5.63 -16.32
N LYS A 225 6.83 4.91 -17.45
CA LYS A 225 5.70 4.02 -17.72
C LYS A 225 5.58 2.93 -16.65
N ARG A 226 6.70 2.32 -16.26
CA ARG A 226 6.73 1.30 -15.19
C ARG A 226 6.31 1.89 -13.84
N ILE A 227 6.73 3.12 -13.54
CA ILE A 227 6.27 3.82 -12.34
C ILE A 227 4.74 3.93 -12.37
N ALA A 228 4.16 4.37 -13.49
CA ALA A 228 2.72 4.46 -13.64
C ALA A 228 2.01 3.09 -13.50
N ASP A 229 2.59 2.02 -14.06
CA ASP A 229 2.04 0.67 -13.95
C ASP A 229 2.04 0.16 -12.49
N TYR A 230 3.03 0.54 -11.67
CA TYR A 230 3.14 0.12 -10.26
C TYR A 230 2.31 0.98 -9.31
N THR A 231 2.19 2.28 -9.59
CA THR A 231 1.51 3.22 -8.70
C THR A 231 0.05 3.44 -9.08
N PHE A 232 -0.35 3.03 -10.29
CA PHE A 232 -1.63 3.35 -10.93
C PHE A 232 -1.86 4.85 -11.09
N ILE A 233 -0.79 5.66 -11.10
CA ILE A 233 -0.83 7.10 -11.32
C ILE A 233 -0.30 7.40 -12.74
N PRO A 234 -1.03 8.13 -13.60
CA PRO A 234 -0.58 8.40 -14.97
C PRO A 234 0.78 9.12 -15.01
N VAL A 235 1.56 8.85 -16.07
CA VAL A 235 2.90 9.43 -16.27
C VAL A 235 2.87 10.97 -16.22
N GLU A 236 1.79 11.55 -16.73
CA GLU A 236 1.54 12.98 -16.85
C GLU A 236 1.40 13.68 -15.49
N HIS A 237 1.07 12.95 -14.43
CA HIS A 237 0.98 13.46 -13.07
C HIS A 237 2.34 13.56 -12.38
N GLY A 238 3.37 12.95 -12.97
CA GLY A 238 4.72 12.95 -12.43
C GLY A 238 5.53 14.18 -12.85
N GLU A 239 6.32 14.71 -11.91
CA GLU A 239 7.41 15.66 -12.21
C GLU A 239 8.53 14.98 -13.03
N GLY A 240 9.58 15.71 -13.41
CA GLY A 240 10.80 15.09 -13.92
C GLY A 240 11.49 14.18 -12.90
N LEU A 241 12.38 13.30 -13.34
CA LEU A 241 13.17 12.46 -12.43
C LEU A 241 14.24 13.32 -11.76
N GLN A 242 14.17 13.49 -10.44
CA GLN A 242 15.23 14.18 -9.70
C GLN A 242 16.34 13.18 -9.38
N ILE A 243 17.56 13.39 -9.90
CA ILE A 243 18.74 12.60 -9.56
C ILE A 243 19.52 13.28 -8.44
N LEU A 244 19.98 12.49 -7.47
CA LEU A 244 20.63 12.96 -6.26
C LEU A 244 21.87 12.14 -5.96
N HIS A 245 22.90 12.83 -5.49
CA HIS A 245 24.14 12.21 -5.04
C HIS A 245 24.52 12.74 -3.65
N TYR A 246 24.77 11.79 -2.74
CA TYR A 246 25.26 12.05 -1.39
C TYR A 246 26.64 11.42 -1.21
N GLU A 247 27.61 12.27 -0.89
CA GLU A 247 28.94 11.89 -0.43
C GLU A 247 28.93 11.54 1.07
N VAL A 248 30.05 11.01 1.57
CA VAL A 248 30.25 10.73 2.99
C VAL A 248 29.93 11.97 3.85
N GLY A 249 29.12 11.77 4.88
CA GLY A 249 28.62 12.80 5.79
C GLY A 249 27.41 13.61 5.28
N GLN A 250 27.10 13.55 3.98
CA GLN A 250 25.93 14.25 3.44
C GLN A 250 24.63 13.51 3.80
N LYS A 251 23.56 14.30 3.98
CA LYS A 251 22.27 13.84 4.51
C LYS A 251 21.11 14.69 3.99
N TYR A 252 19.90 14.24 4.30
CA TYR A 252 18.69 15.05 4.22
C TYR A 252 17.91 14.91 5.52
N GLU A 253 17.78 16.01 6.26
CA GLU A 253 16.94 16.06 7.45
C GLU A 253 15.48 15.64 7.15
N PRO A 254 14.76 15.11 8.14
CA PRO A 254 13.37 14.72 7.99
C PRO A 254 12.49 15.87 7.46
N HIS A 255 11.71 15.57 6.43
CA HIS A 255 10.82 16.52 5.75
C HIS A 255 9.59 15.79 5.18
N PHE A 256 8.65 16.58 4.69
CA PHE A 256 7.51 16.10 3.93
C PHE A 256 7.71 16.41 2.45
N ASP A 257 7.26 15.50 1.59
CA ASP A 257 7.22 15.75 0.15
C ASP A 257 6.00 16.54 -0.29
N TYR A 258 4.95 16.56 0.52
CA TYR A 258 3.79 17.42 0.30
C TYR A 258 4.10 18.88 0.58
N PHE A 259 3.36 19.77 -0.08
CA PHE A 259 3.46 21.21 0.11
C PHE A 259 2.51 21.69 1.21
N LEU A 260 2.95 22.68 1.98
CA LEU A 260 2.10 23.43 2.92
C LEU A 260 1.70 24.80 2.36
N ASP A 261 2.26 25.21 1.23
CA ASP A 261 2.00 26.48 0.58
C ASP A 261 1.08 26.34 -0.65
N GLU A 262 0.38 27.43 -0.98
CA GLU A 262 -0.51 27.49 -2.13
C GLU A 262 0.24 27.65 -3.47
N TYR A 263 1.50 28.06 -3.46
CA TYR A 263 2.24 28.35 -4.69
C TYR A 263 2.62 27.05 -5.42
N ASN A 264 3.21 26.10 -4.71
CA ASN A 264 3.68 24.84 -5.26
C ASN A 264 2.55 23.87 -5.63
N THR A 265 1.36 24.06 -5.06
CA THR A 265 0.16 23.27 -5.41
C THR A 265 -0.54 23.76 -6.69
N LYS A 266 -0.15 24.89 -7.28
CA LYS A 266 -0.78 25.41 -8.52
C LYS A 266 -0.59 24.52 -9.74
N ASN A 267 0.52 23.78 -9.80
CA ASN A 267 0.82 22.87 -10.91
C ASN A 267 0.65 21.42 -10.44
N GLY A 268 -0.30 20.68 -11.02
CA GLY A 268 -0.61 19.31 -10.63
C GLY A 268 -1.34 19.15 -9.29
N GLY A 269 -1.43 20.18 -8.44
CA GLY A 269 -1.99 20.02 -7.10
C GLY A 269 -0.98 19.44 -6.11
N GLN A 270 -1.46 18.80 -5.05
CA GLN A 270 -0.61 18.19 -4.04
C GLN A 270 0.15 16.95 -4.57
N ARG A 271 1.36 16.73 -4.07
CA ARG A 271 2.10 15.47 -4.26
C ARG A 271 1.46 14.37 -3.41
N ILE A 272 0.93 13.34 -4.07
CA ILE A 272 0.22 12.23 -3.42
C ILE A 272 1.15 11.11 -2.98
N ALA A 273 2.19 10.86 -3.76
CA ALA A 273 3.11 9.75 -3.57
C ALA A 273 4.49 10.08 -4.15
N THR A 274 5.48 9.40 -3.57
CA THR A 274 6.87 9.50 -3.97
C THR A 274 7.40 8.10 -4.24
N LEU A 275 8.05 7.94 -5.39
CA LEU A 275 8.88 6.77 -5.66
C LEU A 275 10.35 7.17 -5.59
N LEU A 276 11.07 6.64 -4.60
CA LEU A 276 12.50 6.82 -4.41
C LEU A 276 13.24 5.56 -4.90
N MET A 277 13.93 5.67 -6.02
CA MET A 277 14.72 4.60 -6.61
C MET A 277 16.18 4.70 -6.17
N TYR A 278 16.76 3.62 -5.69
CA TYR A 278 18.17 3.55 -5.31
C TYR A 278 19.01 3.17 -6.53
N LEU A 279 19.95 4.05 -6.91
CA LEU A 279 20.78 3.85 -8.11
C LEU A 279 22.17 3.30 -7.78
N SER A 280 22.52 3.20 -6.50
CA SER A 280 23.75 2.56 -6.03
C SER A 280 23.51 1.79 -4.74
N ASP A 281 24.34 0.78 -4.51
CA ASP A 281 24.50 0.19 -3.19
C ASP A 281 25.28 1.16 -2.30
N VAL A 282 24.94 1.20 -1.01
CA VAL A 282 25.65 2.00 -0.01
C VAL A 282 26.21 1.07 1.05
N GLU A 283 27.52 1.18 1.28
CA GLU A 283 28.23 0.27 2.19
C GLU A 283 27.78 0.46 3.64
N GLU A 284 27.70 1.71 4.10
CA GLU A 284 27.26 2.05 5.46
C GLU A 284 26.52 3.40 5.50
N GLY A 285 25.41 3.46 6.24
CA GLY A 285 24.56 4.63 6.34
C GLY A 285 23.68 4.85 5.10
N GLY A 286 23.28 6.10 4.87
CA GLY A 286 22.50 6.47 3.69
C GLY A 286 21.05 5.98 3.68
N GLU A 287 20.55 5.40 4.77
CA GLU A 287 19.19 4.84 4.83
C GLU A 287 18.12 5.92 4.60
N THR A 288 16.98 5.54 4.03
CA THR A 288 15.77 6.36 4.09
C THR A 288 15.03 6.02 5.38
N VAL A 289 14.81 6.99 6.26
CA VAL A 289 14.19 6.79 7.58
C VAL A 289 12.86 7.52 7.69
N PHE A 290 11.85 6.87 8.27
CA PHE A 290 10.54 7.42 8.61
C PHE A 290 10.40 7.50 10.14
N PRO A 291 10.85 8.59 10.79
CA PRO A 291 10.86 8.71 12.24
C PRO A 291 9.47 8.70 12.88
N SER A 292 8.42 9.04 12.12
CA SER A 292 7.03 9.05 12.60
C SER A 292 6.26 7.77 12.27
N ALA A 293 6.88 6.81 11.57
CA ALA A 293 6.26 5.54 11.25
C ALA A 293 6.19 4.65 12.50
N LYS A 294 5.05 3.97 12.68
CA LYS A 294 4.94 2.92 13.70
C LYS A 294 5.65 1.67 13.16
N PHE A 295 6.71 1.23 13.82
CA PHE A 295 7.38 -0.02 13.48
C PHE A 295 7.84 -0.75 14.73
N ASN A 296 7.94 -2.08 14.64
CA ASN A 296 8.54 -2.89 15.67
C ASN A 296 10.01 -3.15 15.31
N SER A 297 10.96 -2.60 16.06
CA SER A 297 12.39 -2.82 15.82
C SER A 297 12.78 -4.30 15.82
N SER A 298 12.06 -5.13 16.57
CA SER A 298 12.31 -6.58 16.65
C SER A 298 11.94 -7.32 15.37
N SER A 299 11.16 -6.71 14.46
CA SER A 299 10.78 -7.34 13.18
C SER A 299 11.78 -7.11 12.06
N LEU A 300 12.90 -6.40 12.30
CA LEU A 300 13.95 -6.16 11.32
C LEU A 300 15.19 -7.01 11.66
N PRO A 301 15.44 -8.13 10.96
CA PRO A 301 16.60 -9.00 11.19
C PRO A 301 17.94 -8.26 11.12
N TRP A 302 18.01 -7.19 10.33
CA TRP A 302 19.19 -6.35 10.11
C TRP A 302 19.23 -5.10 11.00
N TYR A 303 18.36 -4.99 12.03
CA TYR A 303 18.29 -3.80 12.89
C TYR A 303 19.65 -3.42 13.51
N ASN A 304 20.46 -4.40 13.88
CA ASN A 304 21.78 -4.17 14.46
C ASN A 304 22.82 -3.62 13.46
N GLN A 305 22.55 -3.72 12.16
CA GLN A 305 23.41 -3.19 11.09
C GLN A 305 22.99 -1.79 10.64
N LEU A 306 21.92 -1.24 11.21
CA LEU A 306 21.44 0.11 10.89
C LEU A 306 22.29 1.17 11.58
N SER A 307 22.43 2.33 10.94
CA SER A 307 23.02 3.52 11.55
C SER A 307 22.16 4.01 12.73
N GLU A 308 22.77 4.77 13.65
CA GLU A 308 22.04 5.41 14.76
C GLU A 308 20.94 6.38 14.28
N CYS A 309 21.11 6.94 13.08
CA CYS A 309 20.05 7.71 12.44
C CYS A 309 18.87 6.82 12.03
N ALA A 310 19.14 5.69 11.39
CA ALA A 310 18.13 4.77 10.87
C ALA A 310 17.33 4.05 11.96
N LYS A 311 17.91 3.86 13.15
CA LYS A 311 17.23 3.29 14.32
C LYS A 311 16.12 4.18 14.90
N LYS A 312 16.01 5.44 14.48
CA LYS A 312 14.97 6.39 14.95
C LYS A 312 13.58 6.12 14.38
N GLY A 313 13.45 5.22 13.41
CA GLY A 313 12.20 4.98 12.70
C GLY A 313 12.26 3.74 11.83
N LEU A 314 11.17 3.46 11.12
CA LEU A 314 11.20 2.51 10.02
C LEU A 314 12.24 2.97 9.01
N SER A 315 13.13 2.09 8.57
CA SER A 315 14.20 2.48 7.66
C SER A 315 14.43 1.46 6.55
N VAL A 316 14.88 1.98 5.41
CA VAL A 316 15.17 1.22 4.20
C VAL A 316 16.62 1.47 3.81
N ARG A 317 17.39 0.40 3.68
CA ARG A 317 18.77 0.47 3.22
C ARG A 317 18.81 0.67 1.70
N PRO A 318 19.68 1.55 1.18
CA PRO A 318 19.84 1.70 -0.26
C PRO A 318 20.44 0.43 -0.85
N LYS A 319 19.74 -0.14 -1.82
CA LYS A 319 20.22 -1.27 -2.61
C LYS A 319 19.95 -0.96 -4.08
N MET A 320 20.98 -1.04 -4.91
CA MET A 320 20.89 -0.68 -6.33
C MET A 320 19.75 -1.46 -7.00
N GLY A 321 18.90 -0.74 -7.71
CA GLY A 321 17.76 -1.30 -8.44
C GLY A 321 16.46 -1.38 -7.63
N ASP A 322 16.50 -1.25 -6.31
CA ASP A 322 15.29 -1.25 -5.49
C ASP A 322 14.60 0.13 -5.52
N ALA A 323 13.27 0.14 -5.37
CA ALA A 323 12.47 1.36 -5.35
C ALA A 323 11.49 1.38 -4.17
N LEU A 324 11.57 2.43 -3.36
CA LEU A 324 10.69 2.68 -2.23
C LEU A 324 9.53 3.59 -2.65
N LEU A 325 8.31 3.06 -2.65
CA LEU A 325 7.08 3.84 -2.82
C LEU A 325 6.52 4.19 -1.46
N PHE A 326 6.24 5.46 -1.20
CA PHE A 326 5.49 5.89 -0.03
C PHE A 326 4.50 7.00 -0.36
N TRP A 327 3.44 7.09 0.44
CA TRP A 327 2.34 8.02 0.20
C TRP A 327 2.39 9.20 1.17
N SER A 328 2.33 10.41 0.61
CA SER A 328 2.25 11.66 1.35
C SER A 328 0.83 11.99 1.81
N MET A 329 -0.16 11.28 1.26
CA MET A 329 -1.59 11.47 1.54
C MET A 329 -2.29 10.13 1.85
N LYS A 330 -3.27 10.21 2.74
CA LYS A 330 -4.18 9.12 3.07
C LYS A 330 -5.23 8.93 1.95
N PRO A 331 -5.91 7.77 1.88
CA PRO A 331 -6.96 7.53 0.89
C PRO A 331 -8.13 8.52 0.93
N ASP A 332 -8.36 9.19 2.07
CA ASP A 332 -9.36 10.26 2.23
C ASP A 332 -8.87 11.64 1.74
N ALA A 333 -7.74 11.68 1.04
CA ALA A 333 -7.07 12.88 0.55
C ALA A 333 -6.56 13.84 1.64
N THR A 334 -6.50 13.42 2.90
CA THR A 334 -5.80 14.21 3.94
C THR A 334 -4.29 13.95 3.88
N LEU A 335 -3.49 14.96 4.27
CA LEU A 335 -2.04 14.79 4.40
C LEU A 335 -1.73 13.73 5.46
N ASP A 336 -0.67 12.95 5.26
CA ASP A 336 -0.25 11.92 6.20
C ASP A 336 1.01 12.37 6.98
N PRO A 337 0.88 12.81 8.25
CA PRO A 337 2.04 13.22 9.05
C PRO A 337 3.02 12.08 9.34
N SER A 338 2.60 10.82 9.21
CA SER A 338 3.50 9.67 9.36
C SER A 338 4.49 9.52 8.19
N SER A 339 4.23 10.21 7.06
CA SER A 339 5.11 10.24 5.87
C SER A 339 6.36 11.13 6.02
N LEU A 340 6.58 11.71 7.22
CA LEU A 340 7.81 12.41 7.55
C LEU A 340 8.98 11.46 7.31
N HIS A 341 9.92 11.85 6.44
CA HIS A 341 11.02 10.99 6.06
C HIS A 341 12.30 11.78 5.81
N GLY A 342 13.45 11.13 5.95
CA GLY A 342 14.76 11.74 5.73
C GLY A 342 15.77 10.77 5.14
N GLY A 343 16.91 11.30 4.71
CA GLY A 343 18.06 10.53 4.28
C GLY A 343 19.14 10.58 5.36
N CYS A 344 19.42 9.45 5.99
CA CYS A 344 20.49 9.33 6.96
C CYS A 344 21.86 9.65 6.34
N PRO A 345 22.83 10.13 7.14
CA PRO A 345 24.17 10.40 6.65
C PRO A 345 24.79 9.17 6.00
N VAL A 346 25.44 9.35 4.84
CA VAL A 346 26.31 8.31 4.29
C VAL A 346 27.54 8.21 5.19
N VAL A 347 27.84 7.02 5.69
CA VAL A 347 29.04 6.78 6.51
C VAL A 347 30.17 6.23 5.65
N LYS A 348 29.85 5.32 4.71
CA LYS A 348 30.81 4.72 3.79
C LYS A 348 30.20 4.46 2.42
N GLY A 349 30.96 4.73 1.36
CA GLY A 349 30.51 4.63 -0.03
C GLY A 349 29.89 5.94 -0.55
N ASN A 350 29.03 5.83 -1.56
CA ASN A 350 28.34 6.96 -2.17
C ASN A 350 26.89 6.57 -2.47
N LYS A 351 25.94 7.45 -2.17
CA LYS A 351 24.51 7.19 -2.43
C LYS A 351 24.05 7.96 -3.65
N TRP A 352 23.64 7.22 -4.68
CA TRP A 352 22.87 7.75 -5.81
C TRP A 352 21.41 7.33 -5.68
N SER A 353 20.51 8.26 -5.94
CA SER A 353 19.07 7.99 -5.94
C SER A 353 18.34 8.82 -6.98
N SER A 354 17.20 8.32 -7.44
CA SER A 354 16.27 9.05 -8.30
C SER A 354 14.90 9.14 -7.64
N THR A 355 14.39 10.35 -7.49
CA THR A 355 13.06 10.61 -6.91
C THR A 355 12.08 10.97 -8.02
N LYS A 356 10.91 10.34 -8.00
CA LYS A 356 9.74 10.71 -8.81
C LYS A 356 8.61 11.13 -7.87
N TRP A 357 8.27 12.41 -7.90
CA TRP A 357 7.07 12.93 -7.25
C TRP A 357 5.88 12.86 -8.20
N MET A 358 4.74 12.42 -7.67
CA MET A 358 3.49 12.27 -8.42
C MET A 358 2.39 13.10 -7.77
N HIS A 359 1.62 13.81 -8.58
CA HIS A 359 0.60 14.75 -8.14
C HIS A 359 -0.84 14.20 -8.28
N VAL A 360 -1.79 14.82 -7.59
CA VAL A 360 -3.24 14.52 -7.71
C VAL A 360 -3.76 14.73 -9.15
N ASN A 361 -3.24 15.73 -9.87
CA ASN A 361 -3.63 16.08 -11.23
C ASN A 361 -2.40 16.07 -12.16
N GLU A 362 -2.65 16.24 -13.47
CA GLU A 362 -1.57 16.42 -14.46
C GLU A 362 -0.61 17.53 -14.05
N TYR A 363 0.68 17.17 -13.99
CA TYR A 363 1.77 18.09 -13.76
C TYR A 363 2.29 18.60 -15.11
N LYS A 364 2.11 19.90 -15.36
CA LYS A 364 2.53 20.53 -16.61
C LYS A 364 4.03 20.78 -16.57
N ILE A 365 4.76 20.18 -17.50
CA ILE A 365 6.15 20.55 -17.77
C ILE A 365 6.12 21.88 -18.52
N SER A 366 6.89 22.88 -18.08
CA SER A 366 7.06 24.10 -18.88
C SER A 366 7.70 23.73 -20.21
N LYS A 367 7.00 23.99 -21.33
CA LYS A 367 7.52 23.75 -22.69
C LYS A 367 8.61 24.76 -23.11
N PHE A 368 9.31 25.37 -22.16
CA PHE A 368 10.24 26.46 -22.44
C PHE A 368 11.50 26.33 -21.58
N SER A 369 12.57 25.87 -22.21
CA SER A 369 13.93 26.41 -22.08
C SER A 369 14.76 25.91 -23.24
#